data_AF-A0A957ZIX9-F1
#
_entry.id   AF-A0A957ZIX9-F1
#
_cell.length_a   1.000
_cell.length_b   1.000
_cell.length_c   1.000
_cell.angle_alpha   90.00
_cell.angle_beta   90.00
_cell.angle_gamma   90.00
#
_symmetry.space_group_name_H-M   'P 1'
#
loop_
_entity.id
_entity.type
_entity.pdbx_description
1 polymer ?
#
loop_
_entity_poly.entity_id
_entity_poly.type
_entity_poly.pdbx_seq_one_letter_code
_entity_poly.pdbx_strand_id
1 'polypeptide(L)'
;ASTDRAEVLALLDLALAYVDQTLRANRRDDGLFHAYNILQLRPGAAGVGRLYEMLEGQVAILSAGLLSSDEAAALLQSLRASALYRADQHSYILYPDRELPGFLAKNNVPAALAEELPLVRRLVERNDRSLLVRDENGVYHFNGAFRNAQGVADALAQLRRDPELTALVDADTPRLLDLFEAIFHHASFTGRSGTFFAFEGLGSIYWHMVSKLLLAVQENFWQAHDGGANPAITAELAAAYYDIRAGIGFNKPPAVYGAFPTDPYSHTPKGQGAKQPGMTGQVKEEILTRFGELGVRVEEGAIVFEPALLRAQELFAEASTFDYVDVTGATQSLAMPAG
;
A
#
# COMPACT_ATOMS: atom_id res chain seq x y z
N ALA A 1 1.26 -33.59 29.77
CA ALA A 1 2.58 -33.59 29.12
C ALA A 1 3.15 -32.19 29.25
N SER A 2 4.35 -32.03 29.79
CA SER A 2 5.06 -30.76 29.81
C SER A 2 5.73 -30.59 28.44
N THR A 3 5.45 -29.50 27.73
CA THR A 3 6.15 -29.20 26.46
C THR A 3 7.58 -28.81 26.79
N ASP A 4 8.58 -29.43 26.16
CA ASP A 4 9.98 -29.11 26.43
C ASP A 4 10.33 -27.73 25.84
N ARG A 5 11.06 -26.92 26.62
CA ARG A 5 11.53 -25.61 26.19
C ARG A 5 12.41 -25.73 24.94
N ALA A 6 13.26 -26.74 24.86
CA ALA A 6 14.15 -26.91 23.71
C ALA A 6 13.38 -27.21 22.42
N GLU A 7 12.33 -28.03 22.50
CA GLU A 7 11.44 -28.32 21.36
C GLU A 7 10.70 -27.06 20.88
N VAL A 8 10.22 -26.21 21.80
CA VAL A 8 9.58 -24.94 21.45
C VAL A 8 10.56 -24.01 20.75
N LEU A 9 11.78 -23.85 21.28
CA LEU A 9 12.80 -23.00 20.65
C LEU A 9 13.18 -23.52 19.27
N ALA A 10 13.38 -24.82 19.10
CA ALA A 10 13.70 -25.42 17.81
C ALA A 10 12.57 -25.20 16.78
N LEU A 11 11.30 -25.26 17.20
CA LEU A 11 10.17 -24.95 16.33
C LEU A 11 10.16 -23.48 15.91
N LEU A 12 10.43 -22.55 16.84
CA LEU A 12 10.48 -21.12 16.55
C LEU A 12 11.64 -20.77 15.61
N ASP A 13 12.83 -21.36 15.82
CA ASP A 13 13.98 -21.18 14.95
C ASP A 13 13.68 -21.68 13.53
N LEU A 14 13.04 -22.86 13.41
CA LEU A 14 12.62 -23.39 12.13
C LEU A 14 11.56 -22.50 11.46
N ALA A 15 10.59 -21.99 12.21
CA ALA A 15 9.57 -21.10 11.70
C ALA A 15 10.18 -19.79 11.18
N LEU A 16 11.12 -19.20 11.93
CA LEU A 16 11.87 -18.01 11.51
C LEU A 16 12.66 -18.26 10.23
N ALA A 17 13.35 -19.39 10.11
CA ALA A 17 14.08 -19.73 8.88
C ALA A 17 13.17 -19.77 7.64
N TYR A 18 11.96 -20.32 7.76
CA TYR A 18 10.98 -20.31 6.67
C TYR A 18 10.42 -18.91 6.39
N VAL A 19 10.19 -18.10 7.42
CA VAL A 19 9.75 -16.70 7.26
C VAL A 19 10.82 -15.89 6.53
N ASP A 20 12.08 -15.95 6.97
CA ASP A 20 13.20 -15.24 6.36
C ASP A 20 13.40 -15.66 4.90
N GLN A 21 13.39 -16.96 4.62
CA GLN A 21 13.45 -17.47 3.25
C GLN A 21 12.30 -16.90 2.39
N THR A 22 11.09 -16.86 2.95
CA THR A 22 9.91 -16.35 2.25
C THR A 22 10.03 -14.85 1.98
N LEU A 23 10.48 -14.05 2.95
CA LEU A 23 10.70 -12.61 2.79
C LEU A 23 11.77 -12.34 1.73
N ARG A 24 12.90 -13.06 1.77
CA ARG A 24 13.98 -12.96 0.76
C ARG A 24 13.47 -13.31 -0.66
N ALA A 25 12.63 -14.34 -0.78
CA ALA A 25 11.98 -14.72 -2.05
C ALA A 25 10.88 -13.75 -2.52
N ASN A 26 10.55 -12.73 -1.73
CA ASN A 26 9.59 -11.68 -2.06
C ASN A 26 10.24 -10.35 -2.45
N ARG A 27 11.57 -10.29 -2.56
CA ARG A 27 12.26 -9.15 -3.17
C ARG A 27 11.94 -9.07 -4.66
N ARG A 28 11.69 -7.85 -5.13
CA ARG A 28 11.44 -7.51 -6.54
C ARG A 28 12.74 -7.11 -7.23
N ASP A 29 12.72 -7.17 -8.55
CA ASP A 29 13.87 -6.79 -9.39
C ASP A 29 14.20 -5.29 -9.31
N ASP A 30 13.22 -4.45 -8.95
CA ASP A 30 13.40 -3.00 -8.72
C ASP A 30 13.96 -2.65 -7.32
N GLY A 31 14.25 -3.66 -6.50
CA GLY A 31 14.78 -3.50 -5.15
C GLY A 31 13.73 -3.33 -4.05
N LEU A 32 12.44 -3.22 -4.40
CA LEU A 32 11.32 -3.22 -3.44
C LEU A 32 10.95 -4.65 -3.02
N PHE A 33 9.97 -4.77 -2.12
CA PHE A 33 9.41 -6.05 -1.68
C PHE A 33 7.93 -6.16 -2.00
N HIS A 34 7.47 -7.36 -2.35
CA HIS A 34 6.04 -7.64 -2.52
C HIS A 34 5.30 -7.54 -1.18
N ALA A 35 4.19 -6.77 -1.15
CA ALA A 35 3.35 -6.64 0.04
C ALA A 35 2.32 -7.78 0.14
N TYR A 36 1.56 -7.98 -0.95
CA TYR A 36 0.52 -8.99 -1.04
C TYR A 36 0.70 -9.81 -2.32
N ASN A 37 0.36 -11.10 -2.24
CA ASN A 37 0.41 -12.03 -3.36
C ASN A 37 -0.93 -12.75 -3.52
N ILE A 38 -1.16 -13.34 -4.69
CA ILE A 38 -2.32 -14.18 -4.99
C ILE A 38 -1.91 -15.64 -4.92
N LEU A 39 -2.57 -16.43 -4.07
CA LEU A 39 -2.42 -17.87 -4.06
C LEU A 39 -3.25 -18.49 -5.20
N GLN A 40 -2.60 -19.24 -6.07
CA GLN A 40 -3.25 -19.96 -7.18
C GLN A 40 -3.23 -21.46 -6.91
N LEU A 41 -4.39 -22.05 -6.63
CA LEU A 41 -4.49 -23.48 -6.36
C LEU A 41 -4.95 -24.23 -7.60
N ARG A 42 -4.25 -25.33 -7.91
CA ARG A 42 -4.59 -26.30 -8.96
C ARG A 42 -4.52 -27.70 -8.35
N PRO A 43 -5.16 -28.73 -8.96
CA PRO A 43 -5.01 -30.10 -8.49
C PRO A 43 -3.52 -30.49 -8.39
N GLY A 44 -3.04 -30.76 -7.18
CA GLY A 44 -1.64 -31.13 -6.91
C GLY A 44 -0.59 -30.02 -7.02
N ALA A 45 -0.99 -28.75 -7.20
CA ALA A 45 -0.06 -27.62 -7.36
C ALA A 45 -0.56 -26.33 -6.70
N ALA A 46 0.38 -25.56 -6.16
CA ALA A 46 0.16 -24.20 -5.67
C ALA A 46 1.15 -23.23 -6.36
N GLY A 47 0.63 -22.13 -6.87
CA GLY A 47 1.41 -21.06 -7.49
C GLY A 47 1.22 -19.72 -6.77
N VAL A 48 2.15 -18.81 -6.98
CA VAL A 48 2.12 -17.46 -6.40
C VAL A 48 2.06 -16.42 -7.53
N GLY A 49 0.93 -15.73 -7.64
CA GLY A 49 0.79 -14.56 -8.49
C GLY A 49 1.26 -13.30 -7.76
N ARG A 50 1.97 -12.42 -8.46
CA ARG A 50 2.49 -11.16 -7.90
C ARG A 50 1.54 -10.00 -8.18
N LEU A 51 1.37 -9.12 -7.19
CA LEU A 51 0.68 -7.85 -7.34
C LEU A 51 1.68 -6.70 -7.58
N TYR A 52 1.14 -5.54 -7.92
CA TYR A 52 1.88 -4.29 -8.06
C TYR A 52 2.55 -3.89 -6.73
N GLU A 53 3.56 -3.01 -6.82
CA GLU A 53 4.27 -2.47 -5.66
C GLU A 53 3.33 -1.72 -4.71
N MET A 54 3.58 -1.81 -3.40
CA MET A 54 2.78 -1.11 -2.40
C MET A 54 3.66 -0.59 -1.27
N LEU A 55 3.38 0.61 -0.79
CA LEU A 55 4.13 1.26 0.30
C LEU A 55 4.16 0.40 1.57
N GLU A 56 3.04 -0.24 1.89
CA GLU A 56 2.88 -1.06 3.09
C GLU A 56 3.88 -2.23 3.16
N GLY A 57 4.21 -2.86 2.03
CA GLY A 57 5.22 -3.92 2.01
C GLY A 57 6.62 -3.40 2.34
N GLN A 58 6.89 -2.14 2.02
CA GLN A 58 8.20 -1.51 2.25
C GLN A 58 8.35 -1.15 3.72
N VAL A 59 7.28 -0.59 4.31
CA VAL A 59 7.17 -0.38 5.76
C VAL A 59 7.37 -1.70 6.51
N ALA A 60 6.66 -2.75 6.09
CA ALA A 60 6.70 -4.04 6.77
C ALA A 60 8.09 -4.69 6.73
N ILE A 61 8.77 -4.68 5.58
CA ILE A 61 10.11 -5.30 5.48
C ILE A 61 11.19 -4.48 6.22
N LEU A 62 11.08 -3.15 6.25
CA LEU A 62 11.96 -2.29 7.05
C LEU A 62 11.82 -2.57 8.54
N SER A 63 10.60 -2.82 9.03
CA SER A 63 10.36 -3.16 10.44
C SER A 63 10.48 -4.65 10.77
N ALA A 64 10.82 -5.51 9.79
CA ALA A 64 10.87 -6.97 10.00
C ALA A 64 12.14 -7.44 10.73
N GLY A 65 13.17 -6.60 10.85
CA GLY A 65 14.47 -6.96 11.46
C GLY A 65 15.34 -7.88 10.58
N LEU A 66 14.92 -8.14 9.33
CA LEU A 66 15.64 -9.03 8.40
C LEU A 66 16.75 -8.33 7.61
N LEU A 67 16.55 -7.04 7.29
CA LEU A 67 17.45 -6.30 6.43
C LEU A 67 18.68 -5.84 7.20
N SER A 68 19.84 -5.91 6.56
CA SER A 68 21.01 -5.16 7.03
C SER A 68 20.82 -3.66 6.79
N SER A 69 21.63 -2.81 7.44
CA SER A 69 21.58 -1.36 7.27
C SER A 69 21.80 -0.93 5.81
N ASP A 70 22.72 -1.59 5.08
CA ASP A 70 22.95 -1.37 3.65
C ASP A 70 21.73 -1.74 2.80
N GLU A 71 21.05 -2.85 3.12
CA GLU A 71 19.84 -3.27 2.40
C GLU A 71 18.66 -2.34 2.65
N ALA A 72 18.51 -1.83 3.89
CA ALA A 72 17.51 -0.85 4.24
C ALA A 72 17.75 0.48 3.48
N ALA A 73 19.00 0.96 3.46
CA ALA A 73 19.37 2.16 2.71
C ALA A 73 19.09 1.99 1.20
N ALA A 74 19.52 0.88 0.61
CA ALA A 74 19.26 0.57 -0.80
C ALA A 74 17.75 0.49 -1.12
N LEU A 75 16.95 -0.09 -0.22
CA LEU A 75 15.49 -0.14 -0.39
C LEU A 75 14.88 1.26 -0.37
N LEU A 76 15.35 2.17 0.49
CA LEU A 76 14.85 3.54 0.55
C LEU A 76 15.22 4.35 -0.70
N GLN A 77 16.40 4.11 -1.28
CA GLN A 77 16.76 4.66 -2.59
C GLN A 77 15.81 4.16 -3.69
N SER A 78 15.56 2.86 -3.75
CA SER A 78 14.59 2.26 -4.69
C SER A 78 13.18 2.81 -4.48
N LEU A 79 12.73 2.96 -3.23
CA LEU A 79 11.42 3.51 -2.90
C LEU A 79 11.28 4.95 -3.38
N ARG A 80 12.31 5.78 -3.18
CA ARG A 80 12.33 7.16 -3.67
C ARG A 80 12.28 7.27 -5.20
N ALA A 81 12.87 6.30 -5.90
CA ALA A 81 12.85 6.23 -7.37
C ALA A 81 11.60 5.55 -7.96
N SER A 82 10.76 4.92 -7.12
CA SER A 82 9.59 4.14 -7.56
C SER A 82 8.39 5.00 -7.98
N ALA A 83 7.38 4.35 -8.57
CA ALA A 83 6.13 5.01 -8.92
C ALA A 83 5.28 5.38 -7.69
N LEU A 84 5.68 4.94 -6.49
CA LEU A 84 5.06 5.33 -5.23
C LEU A 84 5.42 6.77 -4.83
N TYR A 85 6.51 7.34 -5.34
CA TYR A 85 6.88 8.71 -5.01
C TYR A 85 6.01 9.71 -5.77
N ARG A 86 5.35 10.59 -5.02
CA ARG A 86 4.45 11.63 -5.51
C ARG A 86 5.07 13.01 -5.31
N ALA A 87 5.64 13.55 -6.39
CA ALA A 87 6.51 14.72 -6.37
C ALA A 87 5.84 16.04 -5.92
N ASP A 88 4.58 16.30 -6.31
CA ASP A 88 3.86 17.55 -5.95
C ASP A 88 3.66 17.70 -4.43
N GLN A 89 3.66 16.57 -3.72
CA GLN A 89 3.50 16.50 -2.27
C GLN A 89 4.77 16.00 -1.57
N HIS A 90 5.86 15.74 -2.28
CA HIS A 90 7.11 15.20 -1.72
C HIS A 90 6.87 14.03 -0.74
N SER A 91 6.06 13.05 -1.14
CA SER A 91 5.65 11.96 -0.24
C SER A 91 5.23 10.73 -1.05
N TYR A 92 4.66 9.71 -0.42
CA TYR A 92 4.40 8.41 -1.02
C TYR A 92 2.91 8.06 -1.08
N ILE A 93 2.46 7.53 -2.22
CA ILE A 93 1.14 6.91 -2.37
C ILE A 93 1.19 5.42 -1.98
N LEU A 94 0.03 4.82 -1.69
CA LEU A 94 -0.03 3.44 -1.23
C LEU A 94 0.35 2.42 -2.31
N TYR A 95 0.05 2.72 -3.57
CA TYR A 95 0.32 1.91 -4.76
C TYR A 95 0.30 2.81 -5.99
N PRO A 96 0.91 2.41 -7.12
CA PRO A 96 1.05 3.25 -8.30
C PRO A 96 -0.29 3.81 -8.78
N ASP A 97 -0.29 5.11 -9.06
CA ASP A 97 -1.39 5.76 -9.76
C ASP A 97 -1.47 5.21 -11.19
N ARG A 98 -2.68 4.98 -11.70
CA ARG A 98 -2.88 4.39 -13.03
C ARG A 98 -4.10 4.96 -13.72
N GLU A 99 -4.02 5.04 -15.04
CA GLU A 99 -5.19 5.37 -15.84
C GLU A 99 -6.13 4.17 -15.90
N LEU A 100 -7.38 4.40 -15.51
CA LEU A 100 -8.42 3.42 -15.72
C LEU A 100 -9.02 3.59 -17.11
N PRO A 101 -9.40 2.51 -17.80
CA PRO A 101 -10.09 2.61 -19.08
C PRO A 101 -11.29 3.55 -18.96
N GLY A 102 -11.42 4.48 -19.92
CA GLY A 102 -12.60 5.32 -20.03
C GLY A 102 -13.86 4.47 -20.25
N PHE A 103 -15.04 5.03 -20.00
CA PHE A 103 -16.30 4.28 -20.05
C PHE A 103 -16.49 3.53 -21.39
N LEU A 104 -16.19 4.18 -22.52
CA LEU A 104 -16.30 3.58 -23.86
C LEU A 104 -15.20 2.56 -24.18
N ALA A 105 -14.06 2.63 -23.49
CA ALA A 105 -12.98 1.66 -23.64
C ALA A 105 -13.23 0.39 -22.79
N LYS A 106 -14.10 0.47 -21.78
CA LYS A 106 -14.53 -0.69 -20.99
C LYS A 106 -15.46 -1.58 -21.82
N ASN A 107 -15.43 -2.88 -21.54
CA ASN A 107 -16.40 -3.84 -22.07
C ASN A 107 -16.43 -3.92 -23.61
N ASN A 108 -15.25 -4.03 -24.25
CA ASN A 108 -15.14 -4.24 -25.69
C ASN A 108 -14.64 -5.65 -25.96
N VAL A 109 -15.54 -6.50 -26.45
CA VAL A 109 -15.24 -7.88 -26.84
C VAL A 109 -14.85 -7.91 -28.32
N PRO A 110 -13.66 -8.41 -28.67
CA PRO A 110 -13.26 -8.55 -30.06
C PRO A 110 -14.27 -9.41 -30.85
N ALA A 111 -14.73 -8.88 -32.00
CA ALA A 111 -15.74 -9.56 -32.82
C ALA A 111 -15.31 -10.99 -33.22
N ALA A 112 -14.04 -11.19 -33.53
CA ALA A 112 -13.50 -12.51 -33.86
C ALA A 112 -13.71 -13.54 -32.73
N LEU A 113 -13.54 -13.15 -31.47
CA LEU A 113 -13.74 -14.05 -30.33
C LEU A 113 -15.23 -14.28 -30.03
N ALA A 114 -16.05 -13.24 -30.20
CA ALA A 114 -17.49 -13.34 -29.99
C ALA A 114 -18.18 -14.21 -31.06
N GLU A 115 -17.82 -14.02 -32.33
CA GLU A 115 -18.45 -14.71 -33.47
C GLU A 115 -18.03 -16.19 -33.60
N GLU A 116 -16.93 -16.59 -32.97
CA GLU A 116 -16.52 -17.99 -32.83
C GLU A 116 -17.48 -18.81 -31.94
N LEU A 117 -18.29 -18.16 -31.10
CA LEU A 117 -19.20 -18.80 -30.16
C LEU A 117 -20.58 -18.99 -30.80
N PRO A 118 -21.01 -20.25 -31.07
CA PRO A 118 -22.31 -20.54 -31.63
C PRO A 118 -23.50 -19.90 -30.90
N LEU A 119 -23.46 -19.85 -29.56
CA LEU A 119 -24.50 -19.20 -28.75
C LEU A 119 -24.62 -17.72 -29.11
N VAL A 120 -23.49 -17.01 -29.21
CA VAL A 120 -23.47 -15.56 -29.50
C VAL A 120 -24.07 -15.26 -30.86
N ARG A 121 -23.71 -16.04 -31.89
CA ARG A 121 -24.32 -15.89 -33.24
C ARG A 121 -25.83 -16.08 -33.20
N ARG A 122 -26.31 -17.11 -32.49
CA ARG A 122 -27.75 -17.38 -32.36
C ARG A 122 -28.49 -16.28 -31.61
N LEU A 123 -27.88 -15.69 -30.58
CA LEU A 123 -28.46 -14.56 -29.86
C LEU A 123 -28.55 -13.30 -30.74
N VAL A 124 -27.53 -13.03 -31.55
CA VAL A 124 -27.55 -11.91 -32.52
C VAL A 124 -28.66 -12.08 -33.55
N GLU A 125 -28.82 -13.28 -34.13
CA GLU A 125 -29.91 -13.59 -35.08
C GLU A 125 -31.30 -13.37 -34.48
N ARG A 126 -31.45 -13.65 -33.18
CA ARG A 126 -32.69 -13.45 -32.42
C ARG A 126 -32.88 -12.02 -31.91
N ASN A 127 -31.92 -11.12 -32.14
CA ASN A 127 -31.85 -9.80 -31.51
C ASN A 127 -31.98 -9.87 -29.97
N ASP A 128 -31.46 -10.94 -29.37
CA ASP A 128 -31.43 -11.16 -27.93
C ASP A 128 -30.20 -10.46 -27.33
N ARG A 129 -30.47 -9.53 -26.41
CA ARG A 129 -29.47 -8.64 -25.79
C ARG A 129 -29.17 -9.03 -24.35
N SER A 130 -29.66 -10.18 -23.89
CA SER A 130 -29.54 -10.63 -22.49
C SER A 130 -28.10 -10.93 -22.08
N LEU A 131 -27.25 -11.38 -23.00
CA LEU A 131 -25.87 -11.75 -22.74
C LEU A 131 -24.85 -10.78 -23.34
N LEU A 132 -24.93 -10.55 -24.65
CA LEU A 132 -24.11 -9.58 -25.38
C LEU A 132 -24.95 -8.70 -26.29
N VAL A 133 -24.42 -7.53 -26.62
CA VAL A 133 -24.95 -6.59 -27.59
C VAL A 133 -23.88 -6.31 -28.63
N ARG A 134 -24.24 -6.36 -29.91
CA ARG A 134 -23.42 -5.85 -31.02
C ARG A 134 -23.79 -4.38 -31.29
N ASP A 135 -22.81 -3.49 -31.30
CA ASP A 135 -23.02 -2.08 -31.64
C ASP A 135 -23.07 -1.84 -33.16
N GLU A 136 -23.28 -0.58 -33.55
CA GLU A 136 -23.35 -0.17 -34.97
C GLU A 136 -22.02 -0.30 -35.72
N ASN A 137 -20.90 -0.37 -35.00
CA ASN A 137 -19.56 -0.56 -35.55
C ASN A 137 -19.14 -2.04 -35.60
N GLY A 138 -20.02 -2.94 -35.14
CA GLY A 138 -19.79 -4.38 -35.09
C GLY A 138 -18.95 -4.85 -33.91
N VAL A 139 -18.72 -4.00 -32.91
CA VAL A 139 -18.09 -4.37 -31.64
C VAL A 139 -19.11 -5.03 -30.72
N TYR A 140 -18.66 -6.01 -29.95
CA TYR A 140 -19.52 -6.71 -29.00
C TYR A 140 -19.27 -6.21 -27.58
N HIS A 141 -20.33 -6.16 -26.78
CA HIS A 141 -20.30 -5.74 -25.39
C HIS A 141 -21.10 -6.74 -24.56
N PHE A 142 -20.58 -7.18 -23.41
CA PHE A 142 -21.42 -7.87 -22.44
C PHE A 142 -22.56 -6.96 -21.97
N ASN A 143 -23.68 -7.56 -21.56
CA ASN A 143 -24.82 -6.80 -21.05
C ASN A 143 -24.40 -5.87 -19.91
N GLY A 144 -24.77 -4.59 -20.01
CA GLY A 144 -24.37 -3.54 -19.06
C GLY A 144 -24.88 -3.71 -17.62
N ALA A 145 -25.79 -4.67 -17.37
CA ALA A 145 -26.25 -5.01 -16.03
C ALA A 145 -25.27 -5.91 -15.26
N PHE A 146 -24.31 -6.55 -15.95
CA PHE A 146 -23.39 -7.48 -15.30
C PHE A 146 -22.35 -6.74 -14.46
N ARG A 147 -22.19 -7.20 -13.22
CA ARG A 147 -21.20 -6.67 -12.27
C ARG A 147 -19.96 -7.57 -12.16
N ASN A 148 -20.12 -8.86 -12.40
CA ASN A 148 -19.10 -9.88 -12.29
C ASN A 148 -19.55 -11.15 -13.04
N ALA A 149 -18.71 -12.20 -13.00
CA ALA A 149 -18.95 -13.47 -13.67
C ALA A 149 -20.26 -14.16 -13.24
N GLN A 150 -20.75 -13.93 -12.01
CA GLN A 150 -22.03 -14.48 -11.55
C GLN A 150 -23.20 -13.94 -12.38
N GLY A 151 -23.17 -12.65 -12.75
CA GLY A 151 -24.21 -12.07 -13.61
C GLY A 151 -24.27 -12.73 -14.99
N VAL A 152 -23.10 -13.08 -15.55
CA VAL A 152 -23.00 -13.85 -16.80
C VAL A 152 -23.55 -15.26 -16.62
N ALA A 153 -23.15 -15.93 -15.54
CA ALA A 153 -23.61 -17.29 -15.22
C ALA A 153 -25.13 -17.36 -15.03
N ASP A 154 -25.71 -16.37 -14.36
CA ASP A 154 -27.16 -16.27 -14.13
C ASP A 154 -27.92 -16.04 -15.46
N ALA A 155 -27.39 -15.19 -16.34
CA ALA A 155 -27.97 -14.97 -17.67
C ALA A 155 -27.89 -16.24 -18.53
N LEU A 156 -26.77 -16.96 -18.50
CA LEU A 156 -26.61 -18.25 -19.17
C LEU A 156 -27.57 -19.30 -18.62
N ALA A 157 -27.75 -19.37 -17.30
CA ALA A 157 -28.71 -20.28 -16.66
C ALA A 157 -30.16 -19.98 -17.09
N GLN A 158 -30.50 -18.70 -17.29
CA GLN A 158 -31.81 -18.31 -17.82
C GLN A 158 -31.97 -18.70 -19.29
N LEU A 159 -30.95 -18.46 -20.13
CA LEU A 159 -30.95 -18.87 -21.55
C LEU A 159 -31.02 -20.39 -21.72
N ARG A 160 -30.40 -21.14 -20.81
CA ARG A 160 -30.43 -22.61 -20.81
C ARG A 160 -31.86 -23.18 -20.71
N ARG A 161 -32.82 -22.42 -20.17
CA ARG A 161 -34.23 -22.83 -20.05
C ARG A 161 -34.94 -22.91 -21.40
N ASP A 162 -34.41 -22.27 -22.44
CA ASP A 162 -34.86 -22.46 -23.81
C ASP A 162 -34.24 -23.74 -24.39
N PRO A 163 -35.05 -24.76 -24.75
CA PRO A 163 -34.55 -26.01 -25.33
C PRO A 163 -33.71 -25.82 -26.61
N GLU A 164 -33.94 -24.76 -27.39
CA GLU A 164 -33.15 -24.46 -28.59
C GLU A 164 -31.72 -23.98 -28.26
N LEU A 165 -31.51 -23.43 -27.06
CA LEU A 165 -30.25 -22.85 -26.64
C LEU A 165 -29.46 -23.75 -25.68
N THR A 166 -30.10 -24.71 -25.01
CA THR A 166 -29.47 -25.54 -23.96
C THR A 166 -28.11 -26.12 -24.39
N ALA A 167 -28.02 -26.75 -25.56
CA ALA A 167 -26.77 -27.35 -26.02
C ALA A 167 -25.67 -26.31 -26.32
N LEU A 168 -26.06 -25.13 -26.82
CA LEU A 168 -25.12 -24.03 -27.12
C LEU A 168 -24.61 -23.39 -25.83
N VAL A 169 -25.50 -23.18 -24.85
CA VAL A 169 -25.12 -22.68 -23.52
C VAL A 169 -24.13 -23.63 -22.87
N ASP A 170 -24.39 -24.93 -22.91
CA ASP A 170 -23.52 -25.93 -22.27
C ASP A 170 -22.13 -25.98 -22.89
N ALA A 171 -22.05 -25.83 -24.22
CA ALA A 171 -20.79 -25.81 -24.94
C ALA A 171 -19.99 -24.50 -24.73
N ASP A 172 -20.64 -23.35 -24.76
CA ASP A 172 -19.96 -22.05 -24.79
C ASP A 172 -19.73 -21.42 -23.41
N THR A 173 -20.40 -21.90 -22.35
CA THR A 173 -20.29 -21.33 -21.00
C THR A 173 -18.84 -21.17 -20.51
N PRO A 174 -17.96 -22.20 -20.58
CA PRO A 174 -16.58 -22.04 -20.11
C PRO A 174 -15.84 -20.92 -20.84
N ARG A 175 -15.95 -20.88 -22.18
CA ARG A 175 -15.29 -19.86 -23.01
C ARG A 175 -15.85 -18.46 -22.77
N LEU A 176 -17.15 -18.33 -22.51
CA LEU A 176 -17.79 -17.04 -22.22
C LEU A 176 -17.35 -16.48 -20.86
N LEU A 177 -17.20 -17.35 -19.86
CA LEU A 177 -16.67 -16.96 -18.54
C LEU A 177 -15.20 -16.56 -18.65
N ASP A 178 -14.39 -17.33 -19.39
CA ASP A 178 -12.98 -17.00 -19.66
C ASP A 178 -12.85 -15.68 -20.44
N LEU A 179 -13.72 -15.44 -21.42
CA LEU A 179 -13.75 -14.19 -22.19
C LEU A 179 -14.17 -13.01 -21.31
N PHE A 180 -15.16 -13.18 -20.44
CA PHE A 180 -15.53 -12.14 -19.48
C PHE A 180 -14.37 -11.82 -18.54
N GLU A 181 -13.67 -12.83 -18.02
CA GLU A 181 -12.48 -12.63 -17.20
C GLU A 181 -11.33 -11.97 -17.97
N ALA A 182 -11.12 -12.32 -19.24
CA ALA A 182 -10.10 -11.71 -20.09
C ALA A 182 -10.37 -10.22 -20.38
N ILE A 183 -11.63 -9.78 -20.37
CA ILE A 183 -12.00 -8.37 -20.57
C ILE A 183 -11.94 -7.56 -19.28
N PHE A 184 -12.33 -8.15 -18.15
CA PHE A 184 -12.48 -7.40 -16.89
C PHE A 184 -11.39 -7.67 -15.85
N HIS A 185 -10.60 -8.74 -16.02
CA HIS A 185 -9.48 -9.13 -15.15
C HIS A 185 -9.86 -9.15 -13.66
N HIS A 186 -11.06 -9.66 -13.32
CA HIS A 186 -11.59 -9.61 -11.96
C HIS A 186 -10.79 -10.47 -10.97
N ALA A 187 -10.04 -11.47 -11.43
CA ALA A 187 -9.13 -12.23 -10.58
C ALA A 187 -8.01 -11.36 -9.97
N SER A 188 -7.72 -10.20 -10.58
CA SER A 188 -6.76 -9.21 -10.08
C SER A 188 -7.40 -8.09 -9.26
N PHE A 189 -8.72 -8.14 -9.03
CA PHE A 189 -9.43 -7.14 -8.25
C PHE A 189 -9.12 -7.29 -6.75
N THR A 190 -8.39 -6.32 -6.20
CA THR A 190 -7.96 -6.28 -4.79
C THR A 190 -8.88 -5.46 -3.89
N GLY A 191 -10.03 -5.00 -4.41
CA GLY A 191 -10.96 -4.12 -3.71
C GLY A 191 -11.11 -2.74 -4.37
N ARG A 192 -11.78 -1.82 -3.67
CA ARG A 192 -12.09 -0.46 -4.18
C ARG A 192 -10.86 0.40 -4.45
N SER A 193 -9.73 0.05 -3.83
CA SER A 193 -8.42 0.71 -3.92
C SER A 193 -8.07 1.14 -5.34
N GLY A 194 -8.15 0.20 -6.26
CA GLY A 194 -7.79 0.40 -7.66
C GLY A 194 -8.89 0.99 -8.55
N THR A 195 -10.04 1.41 -8.02
CA THR A 195 -11.22 1.81 -8.81
C THR A 195 -11.87 3.14 -8.38
N PHE A 196 -11.25 3.87 -7.46
CA PHE A 196 -11.64 5.22 -7.03
C PHE A 196 -10.42 6.13 -6.79
N PHE A 197 -10.63 7.43 -6.63
CA PHE A 197 -9.58 8.47 -6.77
C PHE A 197 -9.36 9.33 -5.50
N ALA A 198 -9.78 8.85 -4.33
CA ALA A 198 -9.64 9.53 -3.04
C ALA A 198 -9.55 8.48 -1.91
N PHE A 199 -9.42 8.91 -0.66
CA PHE A 199 -9.17 8.03 0.49
C PHE A 199 -7.92 7.17 0.28
N GLU A 200 -8.04 5.85 0.28
CA GLU A 200 -6.94 4.95 -0.04
C GLU A 200 -6.64 4.88 -1.54
N GLY A 201 -7.51 5.42 -2.40
CA GLY A 201 -7.53 5.20 -3.86
C GLY A 201 -6.40 5.80 -4.68
N LEU A 202 -6.53 5.68 -5.99
CA LEU A 202 -5.52 6.04 -6.99
C LEU A 202 -5.06 7.50 -6.83
N GLY A 203 -3.73 7.68 -6.77
CA GLY A 203 -3.07 8.97 -6.64
C GLY A 203 -3.21 9.65 -5.26
N SER A 204 -3.88 9.02 -4.29
CA SER A 204 -4.07 9.56 -2.95
C SER A 204 -2.93 9.14 -2.02
N ILE A 205 -2.39 10.11 -1.28
CA ILE A 205 -1.47 9.83 -0.16
C ILE A 205 -2.31 9.49 1.06
N TYR A 206 -2.01 8.38 1.73
CA TYR A 206 -2.63 8.02 3.00
C TYR A 206 -1.62 8.19 4.14
N TRP A 207 -1.76 9.28 4.90
CA TRP A 207 -0.69 9.82 5.75
C TRP A 207 -0.27 8.88 6.88
N HIS A 208 -1.19 8.07 7.39
CA HIS A 208 -0.83 7.10 8.43
C HIS A 208 0.21 6.08 7.94
N MET A 209 0.16 5.63 6.68
CA MET A 209 1.17 4.71 6.15
C MET A 209 2.52 5.40 5.95
N VAL A 210 2.52 6.69 5.58
CA VAL A 210 3.75 7.49 5.47
C VAL A 210 4.39 7.70 6.84
N SER A 211 3.62 7.98 7.89
CA SER A 211 4.19 8.10 9.25
C SER A 211 4.67 6.76 9.81
N LYS A 212 4.10 5.63 9.37
CA LYS A 212 4.67 4.30 9.66
C LYS A 212 6.01 4.09 8.95
N LEU A 213 6.13 4.51 7.69
CA LEU A 213 7.42 4.51 6.99
C LEU A 213 8.45 5.34 7.75
N LEU A 214 8.07 6.54 8.19
CA LEU A 214 8.94 7.43 8.96
C LEU A 214 9.45 6.75 10.24
N LEU A 215 8.58 6.07 10.98
CA LEU A 215 8.95 5.29 12.16
C LEU A 215 9.87 4.11 11.81
N ALA A 216 9.54 3.32 10.80
CA ALA A 216 10.37 2.19 10.36
C ALA A 216 11.78 2.65 9.96
N VAL A 217 11.92 3.77 9.26
CA VAL A 217 13.23 4.33 8.88
C VAL A 217 14.01 4.80 10.11
N GLN A 218 13.34 5.38 11.10
CA GLN A 218 13.98 5.75 12.36
C GLN A 218 14.50 4.52 13.12
N GLU A 219 13.72 3.43 13.17
CA GLU A 219 14.16 2.16 13.77
C GLU A 219 15.41 1.62 13.06
N ASN A 220 15.44 1.69 11.72
CA ASN A 220 16.59 1.27 10.93
C ASN A 220 17.82 2.17 11.16
N PHE A 221 17.63 3.48 11.32
CA PHE A 221 18.71 4.39 11.74
C PHE A 221 19.30 3.97 13.09
N TRP A 222 18.46 3.70 14.09
CA TRP A 222 18.94 3.28 15.40
C TRP A 222 19.64 1.93 15.37
N GLN A 223 19.12 0.97 14.60
CA GLN A 223 19.78 -0.31 14.39
C GLN A 223 21.19 -0.13 13.77
N ALA A 224 21.33 0.77 12.81
CA ALA A 224 22.62 1.09 12.19
C ALA A 224 23.57 1.80 13.18
N HIS A 225 23.05 2.75 13.95
CA HIS A 225 23.79 3.52 14.95
C HIS A 225 24.31 2.61 16.08
N ASP A 226 23.44 1.84 16.72
CA ASP A 226 23.78 0.96 17.84
C ASP A 226 24.63 -0.23 17.39
N GLY A 227 24.38 -0.75 16.18
CA GLY A 227 25.11 -1.86 15.59
C GLY A 227 26.51 -1.49 15.09
N GLY A 228 26.91 -0.22 15.17
CA GLY A 228 28.20 0.25 14.69
C GLY A 228 28.37 0.09 13.17
N ALA A 229 27.29 0.27 12.40
CA ALA A 229 27.35 0.26 10.95
C ALA A 229 28.28 1.36 10.40
N ASN A 230 28.60 1.28 9.11
CA ASN A 230 29.39 2.32 8.45
C ASN A 230 28.73 3.70 8.66
N PRO A 231 29.45 4.71 9.18
CA PRO A 231 28.89 6.05 9.41
C PRO A 231 28.22 6.67 8.19
N ALA A 232 28.68 6.35 6.97
CA ALA A 232 28.04 6.81 5.75
C ALA A 232 26.63 6.24 5.56
N ILE A 233 26.42 4.96 5.89
CA ILE A 233 25.11 4.29 5.83
C ILE A 233 24.18 4.83 6.92
N THR A 234 24.68 5.01 8.15
CA THR A 234 23.90 5.63 9.23
C THR A 234 23.46 7.05 8.87
N ALA A 235 24.36 7.84 8.27
CA ALA A 235 24.03 9.18 7.77
C ALA A 235 23.02 9.15 6.62
N GLU A 236 23.10 8.15 5.73
CA GLU A 236 22.13 7.97 4.65
C GLU A 236 20.73 7.65 5.19
N LEU A 237 20.61 6.77 6.18
CA LEU A 237 19.34 6.45 6.84
C LEU A 237 18.76 7.68 7.56
N ALA A 238 19.60 8.49 8.21
CA ALA A 238 19.18 9.77 8.80
C ALA A 238 18.69 10.77 7.72
N ALA A 239 19.38 10.84 6.58
CA ALA A 239 18.97 11.69 5.47
C ALA A 239 17.63 11.23 4.87
N ALA A 240 17.43 9.93 4.69
CA ALA A 240 16.17 9.35 4.23
C ALA A 240 15.02 9.63 5.21
N TYR A 241 15.28 9.50 6.52
CA TYR A 241 14.31 9.89 7.56
C TYR A 241 13.86 11.34 7.39
N TYR A 242 14.81 12.27 7.26
CA TYR A 242 14.50 13.69 7.13
C TYR A 242 13.86 14.07 5.79
N ASP A 243 14.19 13.38 4.69
CA ASP A 243 13.52 13.54 3.39
C ASP A 243 12.04 13.12 3.47
N ILE A 244 11.74 11.95 4.06
CA ILE A 244 10.35 11.50 4.28
C ILE A 244 9.61 12.50 5.17
N ARG A 245 10.25 12.95 6.26
CA ARG A 245 9.67 13.89 7.21
C ARG A 245 9.34 15.24 6.58
N ALA A 246 10.16 15.73 5.65
CA ALA A 246 9.90 16.96 4.90
C ALA A 246 8.58 16.88 4.10
N GLY A 247 8.13 15.67 3.76
CA GLY A 247 6.83 15.40 3.15
C GLY A 247 5.62 15.51 4.10
N ILE A 248 5.83 15.54 5.42
CA ILE A 248 4.75 15.61 6.42
C ILE A 248 4.24 17.03 6.59
N GLY A 249 2.93 17.16 6.86
CA GLY A 249 2.15 18.40 6.84
C GLY A 249 2.87 19.64 7.37
N PHE A 250 3.32 19.62 8.62
CA PHE A 250 3.87 20.82 9.30
C PHE A 250 5.19 21.34 8.70
N ASN A 251 5.81 20.61 7.78
CA ASN A 251 6.99 21.06 7.02
C ASN A 251 6.60 21.71 5.68
N LYS A 252 5.31 21.87 5.39
CA LYS A 252 4.80 22.40 4.11
C LYS A 252 4.14 23.76 4.24
N PRO A 253 4.19 24.58 3.18
CA PRO A 253 3.34 25.76 3.07
C PRO A 253 1.85 25.39 3.11
N PRO A 254 0.97 26.21 3.73
CA PRO A 254 -0.47 25.96 3.78
C PRO A 254 -1.12 25.74 2.40
N ALA A 255 -0.63 26.43 1.37
CA ALA A 255 -1.14 26.28 0.01
C ALA A 255 -0.84 24.90 -0.61
N VAL A 256 0.31 24.30 -0.27
CA VAL A 256 0.68 22.95 -0.73
C VAL A 256 -0.06 21.89 0.08
N TYR A 257 -0.18 22.08 1.39
CA TYR A 257 -0.91 21.15 2.26
C TYR A 257 -2.42 21.18 2.02
N GLY A 258 -2.97 22.37 1.74
CA GLY A 258 -4.38 22.63 1.53
C GLY A 258 -5.21 22.76 2.81
N ALA A 259 -4.55 22.95 3.96
CA ALA A 259 -5.13 23.17 5.28
C ALA A 259 -4.09 23.82 6.21
N PHE A 260 -4.39 23.95 7.52
CA PHE A 260 -3.39 24.30 8.52
C PHE A 260 -2.35 23.17 8.64
N PRO A 261 -1.05 23.43 8.34
CA PRO A 261 -0.02 22.39 8.31
C PRO A 261 0.21 21.65 9.64
N THR A 262 -0.15 22.29 10.75
CA THR A 262 -0.02 21.72 12.11
C THR A 262 -1.12 20.72 12.44
N ASP A 263 -2.19 20.65 11.65
CA ASP A 263 -3.31 19.76 11.90
C ASP A 263 -3.13 18.45 11.11
N PRO A 264 -3.34 17.27 11.74
CA PRO A 264 -3.28 15.99 11.06
C PRO A 264 -4.53 15.73 10.22
N TYR A 265 -4.36 15.05 9.09
CA TYR A 265 -5.43 14.67 8.17
C TYR A 265 -5.20 13.25 7.66
N SER A 266 -6.25 12.47 7.39
CA SER A 266 -6.09 11.08 6.98
C SER A 266 -5.41 10.92 5.62
N HIS A 267 -5.77 11.76 4.63
CA HIS A 267 -5.30 11.58 3.26
C HIS A 267 -5.28 12.87 2.44
N THR A 268 -4.49 12.88 1.36
CA THR A 268 -4.44 13.97 0.37
C THR A 268 -4.62 13.39 -1.04
N PRO A 269 -5.82 13.49 -1.65
CA PRO A 269 -6.08 13.00 -3.00
C PRO A 269 -5.23 13.70 -4.08
N LYS A 270 -5.17 13.12 -5.27
CA LYS A 270 -4.57 13.79 -6.43
C LYS A 270 -5.36 15.05 -6.78
N GLY A 271 -4.66 16.16 -6.98
CA GLY A 271 -5.25 17.45 -7.36
C GLY A 271 -6.08 18.14 -6.26
N GLN A 272 -5.98 17.70 -5.01
CA GLN A 272 -6.69 18.29 -3.87
C GLN A 272 -5.77 18.50 -2.66
N GLY A 273 -6.22 19.31 -1.70
CA GLY A 273 -5.61 19.45 -0.38
C GLY A 273 -5.99 18.34 0.59
N ALA A 274 -5.44 18.40 1.80
CA ALA A 274 -5.66 17.46 2.89
C ALA A 274 -7.15 17.25 3.25
N LYS A 275 -7.53 16.01 3.60
CA LYS A 275 -8.91 15.57 3.87
C LYS A 275 -9.02 14.73 5.14
N GLN A 276 -10.17 14.83 5.80
CA GLN A 276 -10.51 14.17 7.08
C GLN A 276 -9.60 14.61 8.24
N PRO A 277 -9.90 15.76 8.90
CA PRO A 277 -9.07 16.30 9.97
C PRO A 277 -9.14 15.47 11.26
N GLY A 278 -8.07 15.53 12.04
CA GLY A 278 -8.06 15.18 13.47
C GLY A 278 -7.64 13.73 13.76
N MET A 279 -8.62 12.87 14.07
CA MET A 279 -8.40 11.58 14.74
C MET A 279 -7.90 10.47 13.79
N THR A 280 -6.79 10.69 13.11
CA THR A 280 -6.10 9.69 12.29
C THR A 280 -4.99 9.00 13.09
N GLY A 281 -4.75 7.72 12.81
CA GLY A 281 -3.67 6.94 13.45
C GLY A 281 -2.26 7.47 13.19
N GLN A 282 -2.10 8.39 12.23
CA GLN A 282 -0.85 9.09 11.93
C GLN A 282 -0.19 9.69 13.19
N VAL A 283 -1.00 10.29 14.08
CA VAL A 283 -0.50 11.06 15.23
C VAL A 283 0.30 10.21 16.21
N LYS A 284 -0.05 8.92 16.37
CA LYS A 284 0.68 8.04 17.29
C LYS A 284 2.10 7.75 16.79
N GLU A 285 2.27 7.60 15.47
CA GLU A 285 3.56 7.30 14.87
C GLU A 285 4.46 8.54 14.92
N GLU A 286 3.86 9.74 14.78
CA GLU A 286 4.58 11.01 14.94
C GLU A 286 4.99 11.31 16.39
N ILE A 287 4.18 10.90 17.38
CA ILE A 287 4.58 10.95 18.79
C ILE A 287 5.79 10.04 19.04
N LEU A 288 5.74 8.79 18.57
CA LEU A 288 6.84 7.83 18.72
C LEU A 288 8.11 8.35 18.05
N THR A 289 8.00 8.80 16.80
CA THR A 289 9.15 9.34 16.09
C THR A 289 9.71 10.59 16.73
N ARG A 290 8.87 11.45 17.34
CA ARG A 290 9.36 12.60 18.09
C ARG A 290 10.18 12.19 19.32
N PHE A 291 9.76 11.17 20.06
CA PHE A 291 10.57 10.63 21.17
C PHE A 291 11.89 10.06 20.67
N GLY A 292 11.89 9.37 19.54
CA GLY A 292 13.12 8.90 18.89
C GLY A 292 14.03 10.03 18.43
N GLU A 293 13.50 11.13 17.88
CA GLU A 293 14.30 12.31 17.51
C GLU A 293 14.97 12.95 18.72
N LEU A 294 14.24 13.05 19.84
CA LEU A 294 14.74 13.57 21.11
C LEU A 294 15.67 12.60 21.84
N GLY A 295 15.82 11.37 21.34
CA GLY A 295 16.69 10.37 21.92
C GLY A 295 16.16 9.73 23.19
N VAL A 296 14.85 9.78 23.45
CA VAL A 296 14.24 9.20 24.66
C VAL A 296 14.07 7.71 24.46
N ARG A 297 14.91 6.92 25.13
CA ARG A 297 15.00 5.46 24.98
C ARG A 297 14.85 4.76 26.33
N VAL A 298 14.39 3.51 26.31
CA VAL A 298 14.31 2.66 27.50
C VAL A 298 15.11 1.39 27.26
N GLU A 299 16.19 1.22 28.01
CA GLU A 299 17.17 0.15 27.81
C GLU A 299 17.46 -0.52 29.15
N GLU A 300 17.33 -1.84 29.22
CA GLU A 300 17.59 -2.63 30.43
C GLU A 300 16.89 -2.09 31.70
N GLY A 301 15.71 -1.45 31.53
CA GLY A 301 14.94 -0.85 32.62
C GLY A 301 15.38 0.56 33.03
N ALA A 302 16.31 1.19 32.31
CA ALA A 302 16.73 2.58 32.51
C ALA A 302 16.24 3.50 31.38
N ILE A 303 15.99 4.77 31.72
CA ILE A 303 15.70 5.81 30.72
C ILE A 303 17.02 6.41 30.26
N VAL A 304 17.23 6.46 28.96
CA VAL A 304 18.41 7.01 28.30
C VAL A 304 17.99 8.20 27.43
N PHE A 305 18.81 9.26 27.43
CA PHE A 305 18.65 10.43 26.56
C PHE A 305 19.86 10.53 25.63
N GLU A 306 19.68 10.15 24.37
CA GLU A 306 20.73 10.17 23.34
C GLU A 306 20.19 10.83 22.06
N PRO A 307 20.32 12.16 21.88
CA PRO A 307 19.68 12.88 20.78
C PRO A 307 20.46 12.75 19.45
N ALA A 308 20.85 11.53 19.05
CA ALA A 308 21.70 11.29 17.88
C ALA A 308 21.04 11.68 16.54
N LEU A 309 19.70 11.70 16.51
CA LEU A 309 18.94 12.14 15.33
C LEU A 309 18.52 13.61 15.42
N LEU A 310 18.62 14.28 16.58
CA LEU A 310 18.16 15.67 16.76
C LEU A 310 18.97 16.65 15.92
N ARG A 311 18.29 17.56 15.20
CA ARG A 311 18.97 18.62 14.44
C ARG A 311 19.26 19.81 15.33
N ALA A 312 20.48 20.35 15.22
CA ALA A 312 20.91 21.54 15.97
C ALA A 312 19.97 22.75 15.80
N GLN A 313 19.32 22.89 14.64
CA GLN A 313 18.38 23.98 14.36
C GLN A 313 17.08 23.94 15.20
N GLU A 314 16.82 22.84 15.92
CA GLU A 314 15.67 22.72 16.82
C GLU A 314 15.95 23.26 18.21
N LEU A 315 17.22 23.54 18.51
CA LEU A 315 17.63 24.19 19.73
C LEU A 315 17.34 25.69 19.67
N PHE A 316 17.06 26.30 20.83
CA PHE A 316 16.71 27.72 20.88
C PHE A 316 17.92 28.59 20.53
N ALA A 317 17.75 29.48 19.56
CA ALA A 317 18.77 30.47 19.21
C ALA A 317 18.97 31.54 20.31
N GLU A 318 17.94 31.77 21.13
CA GLU A 318 17.93 32.76 22.20
C GLU A 318 17.32 32.16 23.48
N ALA A 319 17.64 32.71 24.65
CA ALA A 319 17.04 32.25 25.89
C ALA A 319 15.53 32.44 25.88
N SER A 320 14.80 31.49 26.46
CA SER A 320 13.34 31.44 26.45
C SER A 320 12.78 30.94 27.80
N THR A 321 11.46 30.90 27.90
CA THR A 321 10.74 30.31 29.04
C THR A 321 9.88 29.17 28.54
N PHE A 322 10.00 28.01 29.19
CA PHE A 322 9.15 26.86 28.95
C PHE A 322 8.14 26.72 30.08
N ASP A 323 6.87 27.01 29.77
CA ASP A 323 5.75 26.82 30.68
C ASP A 323 5.19 25.40 30.52
N TYR A 324 5.01 24.69 31.64
CA TYR A 324 4.51 23.32 31.64
C TYR A 324 3.58 23.05 32.82
N VAL A 325 2.87 21.93 32.76
CA VAL A 325 2.04 21.42 33.86
C VAL A 325 2.74 20.19 34.44
N ASP A 326 3.03 20.22 35.73
CA ASP A 326 3.68 19.10 36.41
C ASP A 326 2.71 17.94 36.70
N VAL A 327 3.24 16.83 37.23
CA VAL A 327 2.45 15.62 37.52
C VAL A 327 1.38 15.82 38.62
N THR A 328 1.42 16.93 39.36
CA THR A 328 0.42 17.32 40.36
C THR A 328 -0.66 18.24 39.78
N GLY A 329 -0.52 18.66 38.52
CA GLY A 329 -1.43 19.57 37.83
C GLY A 329 -1.11 21.06 38.05
N ALA A 330 0.03 21.39 38.66
CA ALA A 330 0.42 22.78 38.87
C ALA A 330 1.19 23.33 37.67
N THR A 331 0.91 24.59 37.31
CA THR A 331 1.66 25.31 36.28
C THR A 331 3.03 25.71 36.83
N GLN A 332 4.07 25.38 36.08
CA GLN A 332 5.47 25.69 36.37
C GLN A 332 6.08 26.40 35.17
N SER A 333 7.17 27.14 35.40
CA SER A 333 7.94 27.81 34.36
C SER A 333 9.43 27.52 34.54
N LEU A 334 10.11 27.19 33.44
CA LEU A 334 11.54 26.91 33.42
C LEU A 334 12.26 27.88 32.49
N ALA A 335 13.31 28.54 32.97
CA ALA A 335 14.19 29.34 32.12
C ALA A 335 15.08 28.42 31.27
N MET A 336 15.01 28.57 29.95
CA MET A 336 15.77 27.81 28.97
C MET A 336 16.88 28.71 28.41
N PRO A 337 18.17 28.35 28.51
CA PRO A 337 19.22 29.09 27.84
C PRO A 337 19.12 28.93 26.31
N ALA A 338 19.79 29.82 25.57
CA ALA A 338 20.11 29.56 24.18
C ALA A 338 21.11 28.40 24.10
N GLY A 339 21.05 27.61 23.03
CA GLY A 339 22.02 26.53 22.80
C GLY A 339 21.40 25.28 22.25
#